data_AF-A0A8J8DEK5-F1
#
_entry.id   AF-A0A8J8DEK5-F1
#
_cell.length_a   1.000
_cell.length_b   1.000
_cell.length_c   1.000
_cell.angle_alpha   90.00
_cell.angle_beta   90.00
_cell.angle_gamma   90.00
#
_symmetry.space_group_name_H-M   'P 1'
#
loop_
_entity.id
_entity.type
_entity.pdbx_description
1 polymer ?
#
loop_
_entity_poly.entity_id
_entity_poly.type
_entity_poly.pdbx_seq_one_letter_code
_entity_poly.pdbx_strand_id
1 'polypeptide(L)' 'MKEIFDMEGVFIKYREKRVKLENGDELVHRSEEPTELWWKLKEAVKGKRVRIRVYEAEE' A
#
# COMPACT_ATOMS: atom_id res chain seq x y z
N MET A 1 -8.93 -23.30 -8.61
CA MET A 1 -8.63 -21.90 -8.99
C MET A 1 -7.19 -21.86 -9.45
N LYS A 2 -6.86 -21.13 -10.51
CA LYS A 2 -5.47 -20.97 -10.95
C LYS A 2 -4.86 -19.77 -10.23
N GLU A 3 -3.72 -19.96 -9.60
CA GLU A 3 -2.93 -18.87 -9.02
C GLU A 3 -2.31 -18.03 -10.15
N ILE A 4 -2.46 -16.72 -10.05
CA ILE A 4 -1.97 -15.76 -11.06
C ILE A 4 -1.01 -14.72 -10.47
N PHE A 5 -0.81 -14.76 -9.15
CA PHE A 5 0.00 -13.82 -8.38
C PHE A 5 0.22 -14.38 -6.97
N ASP A 6 1.49 -14.47 -6.55
CA ASP A 6 1.89 -14.82 -5.18
C ASP A 6 3.15 -14.03 -4.83
N MET A 7 3.04 -13.12 -3.87
CA MET A 7 4.12 -12.27 -3.36
C MET A 7 3.73 -11.71 -1.99
N GLU A 8 4.71 -11.61 -1.09
CA GLU A 8 4.59 -10.99 0.22
C GLU A 8 5.36 -9.66 0.28
N GLY A 9 4.88 -8.72 1.10
CA GLY A 9 5.60 -7.50 1.43
C GLY A 9 4.70 -6.33 1.76
N VAL A 10 5.30 -5.15 1.91
CA VAL A 10 4.57 -3.90 2.17
C VAL A 10 3.79 -3.51 0.93
N PHE A 11 2.46 -3.42 1.02
CA PHE A 11 1.61 -3.05 -0.12
C PHE A 11 1.69 -1.56 -0.45
N ILE A 12 1.76 -0.68 0.56
CA ILE A 12 1.96 0.76 0.39
C ILE A 12 2.81 1.27 1.54
N LYS A 13 3.79 2.13 1.24
CA LYS A 13 4.55 2.82 2.29
C LYS A 13 3.72 4.00 2.76
N TYR A 14 3.21 3.90 3.99
CA TYR A 14 2.50 4.98 4.64
C TYR A 14 3.45 5.74 5.57
N ARG A 15 3.48 7.07 5.44
CA ARG A 15 4.20 7.96 6.36
C ARG A 15 3.29 9.06 6.85
N GLU A 16 3.17 9.18 8.17
CA GLU A 16 2.59 10.34 8.83
C GLU A 16 3.71 11.20 9.45
N LYS A 17 3.73 12.49 9.10
CA LYS A 17 4.63 13.46 9.71
C LYS A 17 3.81 14.61 10.29
N ARG A 18 3.95 14.84 11.60
CA ARG A 18 3.40 16.03 12.25
C ARG A 18 4.38 17.19 12.07
N VAL A 19 3.88 18.31 11.56
CA VAL A 19 4.65 19.53 11.36
C VAL A 19 4.02 20.63 12.20
N LYS A 20 4.82 21.28 13.05
CA LYS A 20 4.39 22.48 13.77
C LYS A 20 4.59 23.69 12.87
N LEU A 21 3.53 24.46 12.68
CA LEU A 21 3.55 25.72 11.97
C LEU A 21 4.02 26.84 12.92
N GLU A 22 4.53 27.94 12.36
CA GLU A 22 5.06 29.07 13.17
C GLU A 22 3.99 29.72 14.06
N ASN A 23 2.71 29.56 13.72
CA ASN A 23 1.56 30.06 14.49
C ASN A 23 1.15 29.12 15.64
N GLY A 24 1.84 27.99 15.85
CA GLY A 24 1.56 27.04 16.93
C GLY A 24 0.60 25.90 16.56
N ASP A 25 0.03 25.92 15.35
CA ASP A 25 -0.85 24.85 14.86
C ASP A 25 -0.05 23.60 14.45
N GLU A 26 -0.66 22.43 14.57
CA GLU A 26 -0.10 21.15 14.11
C GLU A 26 -0.78 20.69 12.82
N LEU A 27 0.02 20.42 11.79
CA LEU A 27 -0.43 19.87 10.52
C LEU A 27 0.06 18.43 10.37
N VAL A 28 -0.86 17.51 10.08
CA VAL A 28 -0.53 16.10 9.81
C VAL A 28 -0.36 15.93 8.30
N HIS A 29 0.88 15.75 7.87
CA HIS A 29 1.19 15.40 6.49
C HIS A 29 1.16 13.88 6.34
N ARG A 30 0.25 13.39 5.50
CA ARG A 30 0.11 11.98 5.14
C ARG A 30 0.68 11.77 3.74
N SER A 31 1.64 10.87 3.60
CA SER A 31 2.19 10.46 2.31
C SER A 31 2.03 8.96 2.13
N GLU A 32 1.60 8.58 0.94
CA GLU A 32 1.47 7.20 0.48
C GLU A 32 2.34 7.00 -0.75
N GLU A 33 3.30 6.07 -0.66
CA GLU A 33 4.19 5.71 -1.76
C GLU A 33 3.89 4.27 -2.20
N PRO A 34 3.44 4.05 -3.46
CA PRO A 34 3.24 2.71 -4.00
C PRO A 34 4.52 1.89 -3.98
N THR A 35 4.43 0.64 -3.55
CA THR A 35 5.57 -0.29 -3.56
C THR A 35 5.60 -1.15 -4.81
N GLU A 36 6.66 -1.93 -4.97
CA GLU A 36 6.77 -2.93 -6.05
C GLU A 36 5.64 -3.96 -5.99
N LEU A 37 5.22 -4.36 -4.77
CA LEU A 37 4.10 -5.29 -4.58
C LEU A 37 2.80 -4.72 -5.17
N TRP A 38 2.53 -3.43 -4.96
CA TRP A 38 1.38 -2.76 -5.54
C TRP A 38 1.41 -2.76 -7.07
N TRP A 39 2.55 -2.40 -7.67
CA TRP A 39 2.71 -2.37 -9.12
C TRP A 39 2.52 -3.75 -9.75
N LYS A 40 3.12 -4.77 -9.17
CA LYS A 40 3.02 -6.15 -9.69
C LYS A 40 1.62 -6.71 -9.52
N LEU A 41 0.96 -6.48 -8.39
CA LEU A 41 -0.44 -6.90 -8.21
C LEU A 41 -1.35 -6.22 -9.23
N LYS A 42 -1.18 -4.90 -9.42
CA LYS A 42 -1.96 -4.10 -10.39
C LYS A 42 -1.87 -4.69 -11.79
N GLU A 43 -0.66 -4.98 -12.27
CA GLU A 43 -0.48 -5.58 -13.60
C GLU A 43 -1.00 -7.03 -13.65
N ALA A 44 -0.85 -7.81 -12.58
CA ALA A 44 -1.35 -9.18 -12.52
C ALA A 44 -2.88 -9.28 -12.65
N VAL A 45 -3.63 -8.32 -12.11
CA VAL A 45 -5.11 -8.32 -12.12
C VAL A 45 -5.73 -7.52 -13.27
N LYS A 46 -4.93 -6.75 -14.01
CA LYS A 46 -5.38 -5.86 -15.09
C LYS A 46 -6.20 -6.61 -16.14
N GLY A 47 -7.43 -6.15 -16.35
CA GLY A 47 -8.37 -6.74 -17.33
C GLY A 47 -8.95 -8.11 -16.94
N LYS A 48 -8.74 -8.58 -15.70
CA LYS A 48 -9.21 -9.89 -15.23
C LYS A 48 -10.32 -9.71 -14.19
N ARG A 49 -11.30 -10.64 -14.20
CA ARG A 49 -12.27 -10.77 -13.11
C ARG A 49 -11.63 -11.59 -11.99
N VAL A 50 -11.32 -10.95 -10.86
CA VAL A 50 -10.59 -11.55 -9.74
C VAL A 50 -11.36 -11.48 -8.42
N ARG A 51 -11.04 -12.38 -7.49
CA ARG A 51 -11.39 -12.30 -6.06
C ARG A 51 -10.06 -12.27 -5.30
N ILE A 52 -9.83 -11.20 -4.53
CA ILE A 52 -8.60 -11.03 -3.73
C ILE A 52 -8.95 -11.26 -2.26
N ARG A 53 -8.15 -12.08 -1.55
CA ARG A 53 -8.16 -12.19 -0.08
C ARG A 53 -6.80 -11.75 0.42
N VAL A 54 -6.78 -10.94 1.47
CA VAL A 54 -5.56 -10.37 2.05
C VAL A 54 -5.47 -10.87 3.49
N TYR A 55 -4.27 -11.25 3.89
CA TYR A 55 -3.92 -11.63 5.26
C TYR A 55 -2.72 -10.76 5.68
N GLU A 56 -2.60 -10.51 6.97
CA GLU A 56 -1.41 -9.87 7.54
C GLU A 56 -0.27 -10.90 7.60
N ALA A 57 0.95 -10.49 7.25
CA ALA A 57 2.12 -11.36 7.37
C ALA A 57 2.50 -11.49 8.86
N GLU A 58 2.81 -12.71 9.31
CA GLU A 58 3.36 -12.95 10.64
C GLU A 58 4.83 -12.47 10.68
N GLU A 59 5.30 -11.92 11.82
CA GLU A 59 6.69 -11.45 12.02
C GLU A 59 7.73 -12.60 12.02
#